data_AF-A0AAX0KKS1-F1
#
_entry.id   AF-A0AAX0KKS1-F1
#
_cell.length_a   1.000
_cell.length_b   1.000
_cell.length_c   1.000
_cell.angle_alpha   90.00
_cell.angle_beta   90.00
_cell.angle_gamma   90.00
#
_symmetry.space_group_name_H-M   'P 1'
#
loop_
_entity.id
_entity.type
_entity.pdbx_description
1 polymer ?
#
loop_
_entity_poly.entity_id
_entity_poly.type
_entity_poly.pdbx_seq_one_letter_code
_entity_poly.pdbx_strand_id
1 'polypeptide(L)'
;MSPDDIIEVDGIPCISIRETEQRRVKTLSSCRIVPIHARLIELGFLDHVTKMKRAGHPDLFPDLREPKSGKHGKKLGRRMRQIIDDTLGADGAALPFHSLRHYVQNALEHAAIDDKIIRDIVGHEGRDIHEKTYHKPTPPNLMRPAIDALPLWV
;
A
#
# COMPACT_ATOMS: atom_id res chain seq x y z
N MET A 1 1.55 -6.38 -9.03
CA MET A 1 2.38 -5.19 -8.74
C MET A 1 3.73 -5.49 -9.34
N SER A 2 4.14 -4.65 -10.28
CA SER A 2 5.42 -4.72 -10.97
C SER A 2 6.49 -3.98 -10.16
N PRO A 3 7.78 -4.32 -10.31
CA PRO A 3 8.85 -3.47 -9.79
C PRO A 3 8.78 -2.01 -10.28
N ASP A 4 8.18 -1.76 -11.45
CA ASP A 4 7.98 -0.41 -12.02
C ASP A 4 6.84 0.37 -11.36
N ASP A 5 6.08 -0.26 -10.48
CA ASP A 5 5.14 0.43 -9.60
C ASP A 5 5.88 1.17 -8.48
N ILE A 6 7.18 0.93 -8.28
CA ILE A 6 8.01 1.65 -7.32
C ILE A 6 8.77 2.77 -8.05
N ILE A 7 8.38 4.00 -7.73
CA ILE A 7 8.85 5.23 -8.36
C ILE A 7 9.46 6.17 -7.32
N GLU A 8 10.17 7.19 -7.79
CA GLU A 8 10.64 8.29 -6.96
C GLU A 8 9.93 9.58 -7.38
N VAL A 9 9.43 10.34 -6.41
CA VAL A 9 8.82 11.65 -6.62
C VAL A 9 9.51 12.64 -5.67
N ASP A 10 10.18 13.64 -6.23
CA ASP A 10 10.93 14.66 -5.47
C ASP A 10 11.90 14.06 -4.42
N GLY A 11 12.62 12.99 -4.80
CA GLY A 11 13.54 12.29 -3.90
C GLY A 11 12.86 11.35 -2.88
N ILE A 12 11.53 11.19 -2.92
CA ILE A 12 10.77 10.33 -2.00
C ILE A 12 10.38 9.03 -2.72
N PRO A 13 10.83 7.86 -2.24
CA PRO A 13 10.43 6.58 -2.80
C PRO A 13 8.96 6.30 -2.48
N CYS A 14 8.21 5.93 -3.52
CA CYS A 14 6.75 5.83 -3.48
C CYS A 14 6.23 4.57 -4.18
N ILE A 15 5.08 4.08 -3.73
CA ILE A 15 4.28 3.07 -4.44
C ILE A 15 3.28 3.80 -5.33
N SER A 16 3.44 3.66 -6.64
CA SER A 16 2.49 4.11 -7.64
C SER A 16 1.42 3.04 -7.85
N ILE A 17 0.19 3.40 -7.51
CA ILE A 17 -0.99 2.62 -7.80
C ILE A 17 -1.72 3.34 -8.93
N ARG A 18 -1.79 2.68 -10.09
CA ARG A 18 -2.47 3.19 -11.28
C ARG A 18 -3.09 2.06 -12.09
N GLU A 19 -3.86 2.43 -13.09
CA GLU A 19 -4.28 1.49 -14.12
C GLU A 19 -3.06 1.09 -14.96
N THR A 20 -2.96 -0.20 -15.25
CA THR A 20 -1.98 -0.75 -16.18
C THR A 20 -2.69 -1.76 -17.07
N GLU A 21 -2.06 -2.18 -18.17
CA GLU A 21 -2.61 -3.24 -19.03
C GLU A 21 -2.97 -4.53 -18.26
N GLN A 22 -2.29 -4.76 -17.13
CA GLN A 22 -2.42 -5.95 -16.29
C GLN A 22 -3.27 -5.70 -15.03
N ARG A 23 -3.62 -4.44 -14.74
CA ARG A 23 -4.31 -4.04 -13.52
C ARG A 23 -5.34 -2.95 -13.81
N ARG A 24 -6.61 -3.33 -13.72
CA ARG A 24 -7.73 -2.37 -13.73
C ARG A 24 -7.94 -1.78 -12.33
N VAL A 25 -8.14 -0.47 -12.25
CA VAL A 25 -8.61 0.21 -11.03
C VAL A 25 -10.09 0.56 -11.19
N LYS A 26 -10.86 0.42 -10.11
CA LYS A 26 -12.32 0.55 -10.17
C LYS A 26 -12.77 2.01 -10.27
N THR A 27 -11.99 2.95 -9.74
CA THR A 27 -12.33 4.36 -9.59
C THR A 27 -11.09 5.23 -9.71
N LEU A 28 -11.24 6.51 -10.05
CA LEU A 28 -10.13 7.48 -10.10
C LEU A 28 -9.43 7.63 -8.73
N SER A 29 -10.19 7.59 -7.63
CA SER A 29 -9.66 7.61 -6.26
C SER A 29 -8.78 6.40 -5.91
N SER A 30 -8.88 5.33 -6.70
CA SER A 30 -8.02 4.17 -6.51
C SER A 30 -6.60 4.46 -6.99
N CYS A 31 -6.40 5.39 -7.95
CA CYS A 31 -5.09 5.83 -8.42
C CYS A 31 -4.43 6.73 -7.39
N ARG A 32 -3.23 6.37 -6.92
CA ARG A 32 -2.51 7.14 -5.89
C ARG A 32 -1.02 6.87 -5.92
N ILE A 33 -0.26 7.80 -5.37
CA ILE A 33 1.17 7.67 -5.13
C ILE A 33 1.36 7.77 -3.62
N VAL A 34 1.84 6.71 -2.97
CA VAL A 34 1.96 6.65 -1.51
C VAL A 34 3.43 6.54 -1.13
N PRO A 35 3.96 7.42 -0.27
CA PRO A 35 5.33 7.30 0.23
C PRO A 35 5.57 5.94 0.90
N ILE A 36 6.74 5.38 0.66
CA ILE A 36 7.18 4.15 1.32
C ILE A 36 7.68 4.53 2.71
N HIS A 37 7.11 3.89 3.73
CA HIS A 37 7.52 4.09 5.12
C HIS A 37 9.00 3.73 5.29
N ALA A 38 9.75 4.57 6.01
CA ALA A 38 11.16 4.36 6.33
C ALA A 38 11.49 2.93 6.83
N ARG A 39 10.62 2.33 7.67
CA ARG A 39 10.83 0.97 8.18
C ARG A 39 10.87 -0.09 7.09
N LEU A 40 10.07 0.06 6.02
CA LEU A 40 10.13 -0.87 4.89
C LEU A 40 11.45 -0.73 4.12
N ILE A 41 11.96 0.49 4.02
CA ILE A 41 13.26 0.78 3.39
C ILE A 41 14.38 0.10 4.20
N GLU A 42 14.37 0.27 5.53
CA GLU A 42 15.32 -0.38 6.45
C GLU A 42 15.29 -1.91 6.36
N LEU A 43 14.11 -2.49 6.17
CA LEU A 43 13.93 -3.94 5.99
C LEU A 43 14.42 -4.44 4.61
N GLY A 44 14.99 -3.57 3.77
CA GLY A 44 15.55 -3.93 2.47
C GLY A 44 14.54 -4.00 1.33
N PHE A 45 13.37 -3.34 1.46
CA PHE A 45 12.35 -3.38 0.41
C PHE A 45 12.86 -2.82 -0.93
N LEU A 46 13.59 -1.70 -0.91
CA LEU A 46 14.14 -1.08 -2.12
C LEU A 46 15.25 -1.93 -2.76
N ASP A 47 16.01 -2.66 -1.96
CA ASP A 47 17.01 -3.61 -2.46
C ASP A 47 16.34 -4.77 -3.19
N HIS A 48 15.25 -5.30 -2.61
CA HIS A 48 14.44 -6.33 -3.26
C HIS A 48 13.84 -5.83 -4.58
N VAL A 49 13.32 -4.60 -4.63
CA VAL A 49 12.82 -3.98 -5.87
C VAL A 49 13.92 -3.92 -6.93
N THR A 50 15.11 -3.45 -6.55
CA THR A 50 16.27 -3.35 -7.45
C THR A 50 16.68 -4.72 -7.97
N LYS A 51 16.67 -5.74 -7.11
CA LYS A 51 16.96 -7.13 -7.50
C LYS A 51 15.94 -7.65 -8.52
N MET A 52 14.65 -7.41 -8.31
CA MET A 52 13.60 -7.84 -9.25
C MET A 52 13.72 -7.12 -10.60
N LYS A 53 14.03 -5.81 -10.61
CA LYS A 53 14.28 -5.04 -11.84
C LYS A 53 15.47 -5.60 -12.63
N ARG A 54 16.60 -5.84 -11.95
CA ARG A 54 17.82 -6.41 -12.58
C ARG A 54 17.59 -7.81 -13.15
N ALA A 55 16.76 -8.60 -12.49
CA ALA A 55 16.39 -9.93 -12.95
C ALA A 55 15.33 -9.92 -14.08
N GLY A 56 14.76 -8.76 -14.43
CA GLY A 56 13.70 -8.65 -15.43
C GLY A 56 12.39 -9.32 -15.01
N HIS A 57 12.15 -9.46 -13.70
CA HIS A 57 10.92 -10.11 -13.22
C HIS A 57 9.70 -9.19 -13.43
N PRO A 58 8.58 -9.72 -13.98
CA PRO A 58 7.37 -8.92 -14.21
C PRO A 58 6.59 -8.61 -12.92
N ASP A 59 6.83 -9.37 -11.86
CA ASP A 59 6.16 -9.23 -10.56
C ASP A 59 7.17 -8.88 -9.48
N LEU A 60 6.80 -7.96 -8.59
CA LEU A 60 7.63 -7.63 -7.43
C LEU A 60 7.70 -8.78 -6.40
N PHE A 61 6.67 -9.62 -6.35
CA PHE A 61 6.62 -10.80 -5.48
C PHE A 61 6.22 -12.05 -6.27
N PRO A 62 7.16 -12.66 -7.03
CA PRO A 62 6.87 -13.82 -7.89
C PRO A 62 6.29 -15.02 -7.12
N ASP A 63 6.73 -15.25 -5.88
CA ASP A 63 6.28 -16.37 -5.06
C ASP A 63 4.78 -16.32 -4.73
N LEU A 64 4.21 -15.11 -4.72
CA LEU A 64 2.79 -14.90 -4.49
C LEU A 64 1.94 -15.17 -5.74
N ARG A 65 2.55 -15.30 -6.92
CA ARG A 65 1.82 -15.59 -8.17
C ARG A 65 1.28 -17.02 -8.13
N GLU A 66 -0.03 -17.17 -8.34
CA GLU A 66 -0.67 -18.47 -8.48
C GLU A 66 -0.39 -19.06 -9.87
N PRO A 67 0.20 -20.27 -9.98
CA PRO A 67 0.60 -20.82 -11.27
C PRO A 67 -0.54 -20.96 -12.28
N LYS A 68 -1.74 -21.34 -11.81
CA LYS A 68 -2.91 -21.59 -12.68
C LYS A 68 -3.64 -20.33 -13.13
N SER A 69 -3.72 -19.32 -12.25
CA SER A 69 -4.55 -18.13 -12.51
C SER A 69 -3.75 -16.87 -12.82
N GLY A 70 -2.44 -16.88 -12.54
CA GLY A 70 -1.57 -15.70 -12.63
C GLY A 70 -1.87 -14.61 -11.59
N LYS A 71 -2.87 -14.80 -10.72
CA LYS A 71 -3.28 -13.82 -9.68
C LYS A 71 -2.46 -14.01 -8.41
N HIS A 72 -2.31 -12.94 -7.63
CA HIS A 72 -1.54 -12.98 -6.36
C HIS A 72 -2.40 -13.07 -5.10
N GLY A 73 -3.69 -12.71 -5.20
CA GLY A 73 -4.55 -12.46 -4.04
C GLY A 73 -4.76 -13.67 -3.12
N LYS A 74 -4.88 -14.89 -3.67
CA LYS A 74 -5.15 -16.11 -2.89
C LYS A 74 -3.97 -16.51 -2.01
N LYS A 75 -2.77 -16.61 -2.60
CA LYS A 75 -1.51 -16.85 -1.88
C LYS A 75 -1.20 -15.77 -0.85
N LEU A 76 -1.39 -14.49 -1.22
CA LEU A 76 -1.21 -13.38 -0.29
C LEU A 76 -2.15 -13.50 0.91
N GLY A 77 -3.45 -13.74 0.68
CA GLY A 77 -4.43 -13.91 1.75
C GLY A 77 -4.08 -15.07 2.69
N ARG A 78 -3.64 -16.21 2.15
CA ARG A 78 -3.18 -17.35 2.96
C ARG A 78 -1.96 -17.00 3.80
N ARG A 79 -0.95 -16.35 3.20
CA ARG A 79 0.27 -15.96 3.91
C ARG A 79 -0.03 -14.94 5.01
N MET A 80 -0.95 -14.03 4.76
CA MET A 80 -1.35 -13.06 5.77
C MET A 80 -2.14 -13.70 6.91
N ARG A 81 -3.05 -14.64 6.63
CA ARG A 81 -3.71 -15.43 7.67
C ARG A 81 -2.68 -16.12 8.56
N GLN A 82 -1.68 -16.78 7.97
CA GLN A 82 -0.60 -17.41 8.74
C GLN A 82 0.13 -16.41 9.64
N ILE A 83 0.51 -15.24 9.11
CA ILE A 83 1.17 -14.19 9.90
C ILE A 83 0.29 -13.72 11.06
N ILE A 84 -1.01 -13.53 10.83
CA ILE A 84 -1.95 -13.13 11.89
C ILE A 84 -2.04 -14.21 12.96
N ASP A 85 -2.18 -15.47 12.57
CA ASP A 85 -2.29 -16.59 13.50
C ASP A 85 -1.00 -16.77 14.33
N ASP A 86 0.18 -16.61 13.70
CA ASP A 86 1.48 -16.72 14.36
C ASP A 86 1.78 -15.54 15.32
N THR A 87 1.24 -14.35 15.05
CA THR A 87 1.53 -13.14 15.82
C THR A 87 0.48 -12.81 16.88
N LEU A 88 -0.80 -13.06 16.58
CA LEU A 88 -1.94 -12.68 17.42
C LEU A 88 -2.73 -13.89 17.95
N GLY A 89 -2.52 -15.09 17.41
CA GLY A 89 -3.22 -16.30 17.84
C GLY A 89 -4.74 -16.14 17.82
N ALA A 90 -5.39 -16.47 18.94
CA ALA A 90 -6.85 -16.41 19.08
C ALA A 90 -7.43 -15.00 18.91
N ASP A 91 -6.69 -13.95 19.30
CA ASP A 91 -7.14 -12.57 19.18
C ASP A 91 -7.21 -12.12 17.71
N GLY A 92 -6.42 -12.75 16.84
CA GLY A 92 -6.39 -12.50 15.40
C GLY A 92 -7.44 -13.26 14.58
N ALA A 93 -8.18 -14.20 15.20
CA ALA A 93 -9.08 -15.10 14.47
C ALA A 93 -10.16 -14.37 13.67
N ALA A 94 -10.70 -13.28 14.23
CA ALA A 94 -11.72 -12.45 13.61
C ALA A 94 -11.15 -11.38 12.65
N LEU A 95 -9.83 -11.22 12.55
CA LEU A 95 -9.20 -10.18 11.73
C LEU A 95 -9.00 -10.66 10.29
N PRO A 96 -9.74 -10.12 9.31
CA PRO A 96 -9.43 -10.28 7.89
C PRO A 96 -8.29 -9.36 7.46
N PHE A 97 -7.70 -9.62 6.28
CA PHE A 97 -6.62 -8.79 5.74
C PHE A 97 -6.99 -7.31 5.58
N HIS A 98 -8.26 -6.98 5.30
CA HIS A 98 -8.69 -5.59 5.17
C HIS A 98 -8.64 -4.80 6.49
N SER A 99 -8.55 -5.48 7.64
CA SER A 99 -8.37 -4.84 8.96
C SER A 99 -7.07 -4.04 9.03
N LEU A 100 -6.05 -4.40 8.25
CA LEU A 100 -4.80 -3.62 8.18
C LEU A 100 -5.05 -2.20 7.66
N ARG A 101 -5.94 -2.04 6.66
CA ARG A 101 -6.30 -0.70 6.17
C ARG A 101 -7.03 0.11 7.24
N HIS A 102 -7.98 -0.52 7.94
CA HIS A 102 -8.70 0.14 9.04
C HIS A 102 -7.75 0.53 10.16
N TYR A 103 -6.78 -0.32 10.48
CA TYR A 103 -5.74 0.01 11.45
C TYR A 103 -4.94 1.25 11.04
N VAL A 104 -4.46 1.30 9.78
CA VAL A 104 -3.74 2.48 9.26
C VAL A 104 -4.61 3.73 9.34
N GLN A 105 -5.88 3.64 8.94
CA GLN A 105 -6.82 4.76 9.03
C GLN A 105 -6.97 5.25 10.48
N ASN A 106 -7.32 4.35 11.41
CA ASN A 106 -7.54 4.69 12.81
C ASN A 106 -6.28 5.27 13.47
N ALA A 107 -5.10 4.73 13.15
CA ALA A 107 -3.84 5.22 13.68
C ALA A 107 -3.55 6.67 13.24
N LEU A 108 -3.81 6.99 11.97
CA LEU A 108 -3.64 8.36 11.45
C LEU A 108 -4.71 9.32 11.99
N GLU A 109 -5.95 8.86 12.18
CA GLU A 109 -7.02 9.64 12.82
C GLU A 109 -6.64 10.00 14.26
N HIS A 110 -6.13 9.05 15.04
CA HIS A 110 -5.66 9.30 16.41
C HIS A 110 -4.43 10.23 16.47
N ALA A 111 -3.62 10.26 15.41
CA ALA A 111 -2.51 11.20 15.26
C ALA A 111 -2.95 12.59 14.77
N ALA A 112 -4.27 12.84 14.65
CA ALA A 112 -4.85 14.10 14.19
C ALA A 112 -4.36 14.53 12.79
N ILE A 113 -4.06 13.56 11.91
CA ILE A 113 -3.74 13.82 10.52
C ILE A 113 -5.01 14.27 9.77
N ASP A 114 -4.85 15.22 8.85
CA ASP A 114 -5.96 15.70 8.03
C ASP A 114 -6.63 14.58 7.24
N ASP A 115 -7.97 14.53 7.27
CA ASP A 115 -8.77 13.48 6.67
C ASP A 115 -8.54 13.33 5.15
N LYS A 116 -8.24 14.41 4.43
CA LYS A 116 -7.91 14.33 3.01
C LYS A 116 -6.63 13.53 2.80
N ILE A 117 -5.60 13.77 3.63
CA ILE A 117 -4.33 13.04 3.57
C ILE A 117 -4.56 11.54 3.87
N ILE A 118 -5.35 11.24 4.90
CA ILE A 118 -5.70 9.85 5.25
C ILE A 118 -6.39 9.15 4.08
N ARG A 119 -7.42 9.79 3.48
CA ARG A 119 -8.15 9.26 2.34
C ARG A 119 -7.26 9.02 1.13
N ASP A 120 -6.34 9.94 0.85
CA ASP A 120 -5.38 9.81 -0.26
C ASP A 120 -4.42 8.63 -0.04
N ILE A 121 -3.98 8.39 1.21
CA ILE A 121 -3.13 7.25 1.57
C ILE A 121 -3.88 5.92 1.42
N VAL A 122 -5.09 5.82 1.99
CA VAL A 122 -5.84 4.54 2.00
C VAL A 122 -6.57 4.28 0.68
N GLY A 123 -6.76 5.30 -0.15
CA GLY A 123 -7.49 5.26 -1.43
C GLY A 123 -9.00 5.22 -1.27
N HIS A 124 -9.55 6.06 -0.39
CA HIS A 124 -11.00 6.27 -0.24
C HIS A 124 -11.49 7.43 -1.12
N GLU A 125 -12.76 7.38 -1.54
CA GLU A 125 -13.34 8.44 -2.37
C GLU A 125 -13.47 9.78 -1.65
N GLY A 126 -13.54 10.85 -2.45
CA GLY A 126 -13.98 12.18 -2.04
C GLY A 126 -15.29 12.13 -1.26
N ARG A 127 -15.43 12.96 -0.23
CA ARG A 127 -16.67 13.05 0.55
C ARG A 127 -17.77 13.79 -0.21
N ASP A 128 -17.41 14.72 -1.08
CA ASP A 128 -18.35 15.50 -1.91
C ASP A 128 -18.12 15.32 -3.42
N ILE A 129 -19.05 15.85 -4.22
CA ILE A 129 -19.00 15.77 -5.69
C ILE A 129 -17.77 16.51 -6.24
N HIS A 130 -17.38 17.62 -5.63
CA HIS A 130 -16.26 18.43 -6.09
C HIS A 130 -14.92 17.70 -5.90
N GLU A 131 -14.72 17.05 -4.75
CA GLU A 131 -13.57 16.19 -4.46
C GLU A 131 -13.57 14.93 -5.32
N LYS A 132 -14.73 14.41 -5.73
CA LYS A 132 -14.83 13.28 -6.68
C LYS A 132 -14.46 13.70 -8.11
N THR A 133 -14.81 14.92 -8.52
CA THR A 133 -14.60 15.41 -9.90
C THR A 133 -13.25 16.10 -10.10
N TYR A 134 -12.78 16.88 -9.12
CA TYR A 134 -11.57 17.71 -9.18
C TYR A 134 -10.48 17.23 -8.22
N HIS A 135 -10.45 15.93 -7.91
CA HIS A 135 -9.50 15.36 -6.97
C HIS A 135 -8.05 15.71 -7.35
N LYS A 136 -7.44 16.63 -6.60
CA LYS A 136 -6.00 16.87 -6.67
C LYS A 136 -5.35 15.98 -5.60
N PRO A 137 -4.59 14.95 -6.00
CA PRO A 137 -3.94 14.07 -5.04
C PRO A 137 -2.97 14.89 -4.19
N THR A 138 -2.94 14.61 -2.89
CA THR A 138 -1.95 15.20 -2.00
C THR A 138 -0.54 14.82 -2.50
N PRO A 139 0.41 15.75 -2.58
CA PRO A 139 1.76 15.43 -3.02
C PRO A 139 2.50 14.58 -1.97
N PRO A 140 3.43 13.69 -2.40
CA PRO A 140 4.11 12.75 -1.49
C PRO A 140 4.83 13.38 -0.30
N ASN A 141 5.39 14.58 -0.46
CA ASN A 141 6.05 15.32 0.61
C ASN A 141 5.11 15.70 1.77
N LEU A 142 3.82 15.93 1.49
CA LEU A 142 2.81 16.21 2.52
C LEU A 142 2.23 14.93 3.13
N MET A 143 2.24 13.81 2.40
CA MET A 143 1.84 12.50 2.94
C MET A 143 2.91 11.85 3.82
N ARG A 144 4.20 12.14 3.56
CA ARG A 144 5.31 11.48 4.23
C ARG A 144 5.28 11.62 5.77
N PRO A 145 5.04 12.81 6.37
CA PRO A 145 4.92 12.93 7.82
C PRO A 145 3.81 12.06 8.42
N ALA A 146 2.69 11.89 7.70
CA ALA A 146 1.60 11.01 8.13
C ALA A 146 2.03 9.54 8.09
N ILE A 147 2.70 9.11 7.01
CA ILE A 147 3.24 7.75 6.91
C ILE A 147 4.25 7.47 8.03
N ASP A 148 5.14 8.42 8.32
CA ASP A 148 6.17 8.28 9.36
C ASP A 148 5.58 8.38 10.79
N ALA A 149 4.37 8.92 10.96
CA ALA A 149 3.64 8.92 12.23
C ALA A 149 2.98 7.57 12.57
N LEU A 150 2.97 6.61 11.63
CA LEU A 150 2.48 5.27 11.92
C LEU A 150 3.37 4.60 12.98
N PRO A 151 2.76 3.86 13.93
CA PRO A 151 3.51 3.25 15.02
C PRO A 151 4.50 2.21 14.49
N LEU A 152 5.75 2.35 14.93
CA LEU A 152 6.80 1.36 14.74
C LEU A 152 6.75 0.36 15.90
N TRP A 153 6.44 -0.89 15.59
CA TRP A 153 6.55 -1.97 16.55
C TRP A 153 8.03 -2.37 16.65
N VAL A 154 8.57 -2.28 17.87
CA VAL A 154 9.95 -2.64 18.22
C VAL A 154 10.02 -4.11 18.61
#